data_AF-A0A7S1B0P9-F1
#
_entry.id   AF-A0A7S1B0P9-F1
#
_cell.length_a   1.000
_cell.length_b   1.000
_cell.length_c   1.000
_cell.angle_alpha   90.00
_cell.angle_beta   90.00
_cell.angle_gamma   90.00
#
_symmetry.space_group_name_H-M   'P 1'
#
loop_
_entity.id
_entity.type
_entity.pdbx_description
1 polymer ?
#
loop_
_entity_poly.entity_id
_entity_poly.type
_entity_poly.pdbx_seq_one_letter_code
_entity_poly.pdbx_strand_id
1 'polypeptide(L)'
;MASFPIVNLGVWFYVIFLIFLVLRFLASFPLFKSTIDNVNYCAVLFILLWLSLCYSFLAFVGQVAYFSMHGKFHWTMGLACSSLLSLIPMFWICTVHATLHNIQVKRGKGGARHEIVNQIIALPLVYATMAFGSVMASTNALANVGDEDFAAVAAVALPKAEICLWTADLYMAFALYQYGSLLFDIMTSKLQKDETAGGTSEVAAVVHLQIGAIEGVRPFAVLGFRVFFLVCIAEACWSFFILFLAGDTTATDFFGPVSHVFFPAGTIASLAVIYSMYTIVPVVHGFRPDVPNLSLKCETIVFVVSFAFAQEWVVDMMKGLYQLLSADGQQTMESIPVIGWLSTVDPLVFDVVFACILMWESLALAIMNLHAWPATESWYSVDKVEIGHQKEKTGLPLIDSFADFMNLASEKAPL
;
A
#
# COMPACT_ATOMS: atom_id res chain seq x y z
N MET A 1 7.32 -19.21 30.83
CA MET A 1 6.18 -18.88 29.96
C MET A 1 6.54 -19.30 28.55
N ALA A 2 5.78 -20.20 27.92
CA ALA A 2 5.91 -20.39 26.48
C ALA A 2 5.06 -19.30 25.81
N SER A 3 5.58 -18.07 25.76
CA SER A 3 5.10 -17.11 24.77
C SER A 3 5.29 -17.81 23.42
N PHE A 4 4.20 -18.07 22.69
CA PHE A 4 4.36 -18.37 21.27
C PHE A 4 5.21 -17.23 20.72
N PRO A 5 6.39 -17.48 20.15
CA PRO A 5 7.17 -16.41 19.55
C PRO A 5 6.33 -15.93 18.38
N ILE A 6 5.56 -14.86 18.59
CA ILE A 6 4.81 -14.19 17.54
C ILE A 6 5.89 -13.65 16.62
N VAL A 7 6.08 -14.33 15.49
CA VAL A 7 6.94 -13.82 14.43
C VAL A 7 6.41 -12.44 14.08
N ASN A 8 7.25 -11.41 14.18
CA ASN A 8 6.85 -10.07 13.76
C ASN A 8 6.55 -10.11 12.26
N LEU A 9 5.27 -10.04 11.91
CA LEU A 9 4.80 -10.19 10.53
C LEU A 9 5.39 -9.13 9.62
N GLY A 10 5.51 -7.87 10.10
CA GLY A 10 6.13 -6.79 9.34
C GLY A 10 7.57 -7.14 8.96
N VAL A 11 8.38 -7.60 9.92
CA VAL A 11 9.76 -8.03 9.64
C VAL A 11 9.82 -9.19 8.63
N TRP A 12 8.95 -10.17 8.79
CA TRP A 12 8.92 -11.33 7.91
C TRP A 12 8.55 -10.95 6.47
N PHE A 13 7.52 -10.12 6.29
CA PHE A 13 7.13 -9.61 4.97
C PHE A 13 8.13 -8.63 4.38
N TYR A 14 8.80 -7.81 5.20
CA TYR A 14 9.91 -6.98 4.74
C TYR A 14 11.00 -7.83 4.08
N VAL A 15 11.43 -8.91 4.75
CA VAL A 15 12.44 -9.84 4.21
C VAL A 15 11.93 -10.51 2.93
N ILE A 16 10.66 -10.93 2.88
CA ILE A 16 10.05 -11.52 1.68
C ILE A 16 10.07 -10.52 0.51
N PHE A 17 9.68 -9.26 0.75
CA PHE A 17 9.68 -8.23 -0.27
C PHE A 17 11.09 -7.91 -0.75
N LEU A 18 12.07 -7.89 0.15
CA LEU A 18 13.49 -7.77 -0.21
C LEU A 18 13.96 -8.95 -1.06
N ILE A 19 13.58 -10.18 -0.72
CA ILE A 19 13.88 -11.36 -1.54
C ILE A 19 13.24 -11.24 -2.92
N PHE A 20 11.97 -10.82 -3.00
CA PHE A 20 11.30 -10.60 -4.29
C PHE A 20 12.00 -9.52 -5.11
N LEU A 21 12.45 -8.45 -4.47
CA LEU A 21 13.21 -7.38 -5.12
C LEU A 21 14.53 -7.91 -5.68
N VAL A 22 15.30 -8.65 -4.88
CA VAL A 22 16.56 -9.27 -5.30
C VAL A 22 16.34 -10.27 -6.43
N LEU A 23 15.31 -11.12 -6.34
CA LEU A 23 14.97 -12.06 -7.40
C LEU A 23 14.63 -11.34 -8.71
N ARG A 24 13.86 -10.25 -8.65
CA ARG A 24 13.55 -9.44 -9.85
C ARG A 24 14.79 -8.77 -10.41
N PHE A 25 15.71 -8.30 -9.57
CA PHE A 25 17.00 -7.76 -10.02
C PHE A 25 17.86 -8.85 -10.68
N LEU A 26 17.88 -10.06 -10.13
CA LEU A 26 18.59 -11.19 -10.71
C LEU A 26 17.97 -11.64 -12.05
N ALA A 27 16.66 -11.48 -12.24
CA ALA A 27 15.97 -11.77 -13.50
C ALA A 27 16.46 -10.90 -14.68
N SER A 28 17.03 -9.72 -14.40
CA SER A 28 17.66 -8.87 -15.42
C SER A 28 18.87 -9.53 -16.07
N PHE A 29 19.49 -10.50 -15.41
CA PHE A 29 20.64 -11.22 -15.94
C PHE A 29 20.20 -12.43 -16.79
N PRO A 30 20.70 -12.58 -18.03
CA PRO A 30 20.27 -13.64 -18.95
C PRO A 30 20.39 -15.07 -18.40
N LEU A 31 21.38 -15.31 -17.52
CA LEU A 31 21.64 -16.60 -16.89
C LEU A 31 20.51 -17.06 -15.96
N PHE A 32 19.83 -16.13 -15.29
CA PHE A 32 18.79 -16.43 -14.30
C PHE A 32 17.38 -16.14 -14.80
N LYS A 33 17.27 -15.34 -15.86
CA LYS A 33 16.01 -14.90 -16.46
C LYS A 33 15.02 -16.05 -16.72
N SER A 34 15.45 -17.11 -17.41
CA SER A 34 14.56 -18.23 -17.74
C SER A 34 14.00 -18.96 -16.52
N THR A 35 14.73 -19.01 -15.41
CA THR A 35 14.29 -19.69 -14.20
C THR A 35 13.35 -18.80 -13.39
N ILE A 36 13.68 -17.51 -13.32
CA ILE A 36 12.96 -16.54 -12.50
C ILE A 36 11.67 -16.05 -13.17
N ASP A 37 11.66 -15.86 -14.49
CA ASP A 37 10.47 -15.45 -15.25
C ASP A 37 9.31 -16.45 -15.15
N ASN A 38 9.59 -17.72 -14.80
CA ASN A 38 8.58 -18.75 -14.59
C ASN A 38 7.89 -18.66 -13.21
N VAL A 39 8.40 -17.83 -12.29
CA VAL A 39 7.83 -17.70 -10.94
C VAL A 39 6.68 -16.69 -10.97
N ASN A 40 5.47 -17.16 -10.71
CA ASN A 40 4.32 -16.28 -10.48
C ASN A 40 4.41 -15.66 -9.07
N TYR A 41 5.14 -14.55 -8.95
CA TYR A 41 5.35 -13.83 -7.69
C TYR A 41 4.05 -13.49 -6.97
N CYS A 42 2.98 -13.18 -7.71
CA CYS A 42 1.70 -12.87 -7.11
C CYS A 42 1.09 -14.12 -6.46
N ALA A 43 1.11 -15.27 -7.14
CA ALA A 43 0.64 -16.53 -6.55
C ALA A 43 1.43 -16.91 -5.29
N VAL A 44 2.75 -16.72 -5.30
CA VAL A 44 3.60 -16.94 -4.12
C VAL A 44 3.20 -15.99 -3.00
N LEU A 45 3.00 -14.70 -3.29
CA LEU A 45 2.55 -13.71 -2.32
C LEU A 45 1.21 -14.09 -1.67
N PHE A 46 0.22 -14.50 -2.47
CA PHE A 46 -1.09 -14.93 -1.95
C PHE A 46 -0.98 -16.16 -1.04
N ILE A 47 -0.11 -17.12 -1.37
CA ILE A 47 0.16 -18.28 -0.52
C ILE A 47 0.79 -17.84 0.81
N LEU A 48 1.79 -16.96 0.76
CA LEU A 48 2.46 -16.45 1.97
C LEU A 48 1.52 -15.63 2.86
N LEU A 49 0.65 -14.80 2.27
CA LEU A 49 -0.40 -14.06 2.96
C LEU A 49 -1.39 -15.02 3.63
N TRP A 50 -1.85 -16.06 2.93
CA TRP A 50 -2.72 -17.07 3.50
C TRP A 50 -2.09 -17.79 4.70
N LEU A 51 -0.86 -18.27 4.55
CA LEU A 51 -0.14 -18.96 5.63
C LEU A 51 0.05 -18.05 6.86
N SER A 52 0.36 -16.78 6.62
CA SER A 52 0.51 -15.77 7.67
C SER A 52 -0.80 -15.49 8.38
N LEU A 53 -1.89 -15.36 7.63
CA LEU A 53 -3.24 -15.17 8.18
C LEU A 53 -3.67 -16.37 9.02
N CYS A 54 -3.45 -17.60 8.54
CA CYS A 54 -3.74 -18.81 9.31
C CYS A 54 -2.93 -18.87 10.61
N TYR A 55 -1.62 -18.61 10.53
CA TYR A 55 -0.75 -18.59 11.71
C TYR A 55 -1.20 -17.53 12.72
N SER A 56 -1.44 -16.31 12.26
CA SER A 56 -1.82 -15.17 13.08
C SER A 56 -3.20 -15.38 13.72
N PHE A 57 -4.13 -15.96 12.96
CA PHE A 57 -5.46 -16.32 13.46
C PHE A 57 -5.37 -17.36 14.58
N LEU A 58 -4.58 -18.43 14.41
CA LEU A 58 -4.39 -19.46 15.44
C LEU A 58 -3.73 -18.86 16.69
N ALA A 59 -2.71 -18.01 16.51
CA ALA A 59 -2.05 -17.33 17.61
C ALA A 59 -3.01 -16.40 18.36
N PHE A 60 -3.82 -15.62 17.65
CA PHE A 60 -4.83 -14.73 18.22
C PHE A 60 -5.92 -15.49 18.98
N VAL A 61 -6.43 -16.61 18.45
CA VAL A 61 -7.41 -17.46 19.17
C VAL A 61 -6.81 -17.98 20.47
N GLY A 62 -5.54 -18.42 20.44
CA GLY A 62 -4.82 -18.82 21.64
C GLY A 62 -4.69 -17.69 22.66
N GLN A 63 -4.37 -16.48 22.19
CA GLN A 63 -4.26 -15.27 23.01
C GLN A 63 -5.60 -14.87 23.64
N VAL A 64 -6.69 -14.89 22.87
CA VAL A 64 -8.04 -14.59 23.35
C VAL A 64 -8.48 -15.59 24.42
N ALA A 65 -8.26 -16.89 24.18
CA ALA A 65 -8.57 -17.93 25.15
C ALA A 65 -7.77 -17.75 26.44
N TYR A 66 -6.47 -17.45 26.33
CA TYR A 66 -5.60 -17.21 27.47
C TYR A 66 -6.07 -16.00 28.30
N PHE A 67 -6.32 -14.84 27.68
CA PHE A 67 -6.76 -13.66 28.43
C PHE A 67 -8.17 -13.81 29.02
N SER A 68 -9.06 -14.50 28.34
CA SER A 68 -10.39 -14.83 28.87
C SER A 68 -10.27 -15.67 30.16
N MET A 69 -9.41 -16.69 30.17
CA MET A 69 -9.18 -17.54 31.35
C MET A 69 -8.54 -16.78 32.53
N HIS A 70 -7.78 -15.72 32.26
CA HIS A 70 -7.05 -14.96 33.29
C HIS A 70 -7.72 -13.62 33.65
N GLY A 71 -8.93 -13.34 33.15
CA GLY A 71 -9.64 -12.09 33.44
C GLY A 71 -8.98 -10.84 32.86
N LYS A 72 -8.08 -10.99 31.88
CA LYS A 72 -7.34 -9.89 31.21
C LYS A 72 -8.05 -9.41 29.93
N PHE A 73 -9.37 -9.60 29.85
CA PHE A 73 -10.14 -9.28 28.66
C PHE A 73 -10.37 -7.77 28.55
N HIS A 74 -9.72 -7.14 27.58
CA HIS A 74 -9.93 -5.72 27.26
C HIS A 74 -11.00 -5.57 26.16
N TRP A 75 -11.80 -4.50 26.21
CA TRP A 75 -12.90 -4.29 25.25
C TRP A 75 -12.42 -4.20 23.79
N THR A 76 -11.21 -3.68 23.56
CA THR A 76 -10.57 -3.61 22.23
C THR A 76 -10.38 -4.99 21.60
N MET A 77 -10.36 -6.06 22.42
CA MET A 77 -10.26 -7.42 21.88
C MET A 77 -11.58 -7.89 21.25
N GLY A 78 -12.72 -7.38 21.72
CA GLY A 78 -14.00 -7.58 21.04
C GLY A 78 -14.04 -6.92 19.66
N LEU A 79 -13.43 -5.73 19.54
CA LEU A 79 -13.25 -5.04 18.26
C LEU A 79 -12.29 -5.82 17.33
N ALA A 80 -11.15 -6.28 17.86
CA ALA A 80 -10.23 -7.13 17.10
C ALA A 80 -10.92 -8.40 16.55
N CYS A 81 -11.74 -9.06 17.38
CA CYS A 81 -12.54 -10.21 16.97
C CYS A 81 -13.55 -9.88 15.86
N SER A 82 -14.17 -8.70 15.89
CA SER A 82 -15.12 -8.30 14.84
C SER A 82 -14.38 -7.96 13.54
N SER A 83 -13.23 -7.29 13.61
CA SER A 83 -12.41 -6.97 12.43
C SER A 83 -11.84 -8.21 11.75
N LEU A 84 -11.59 -9.31 12.47
CA LEU A 84 -11.23 -10.60 11.85
C LEU A 84 -12.28 -11.10 10.85
N LEU A 85 -13.56 -10.77 11.05
CA LEU A 85 -14.63 -11.16 10.12
C LEU A 85 -14.48 -10.49 8.75
N SER A 86 -13.75 -9.37 8.66
CA SER A 86 -13.46 -8.70 7.38
C SER A 86 -12.40 -9.44 6.56
N LEU A 87 -11.48 -10.18 7.20
CA LEU A 87 -10.35 -10.85 6.53
C LEU A 87 -10.80 -11.98 5.61
N ILE A 88 -11.81 -12.75 6.02
CA ILE A 88 -12.32 -13.91 5.27
C ILE A 88 -12.92 -13.49 3.91
N PRO A 89 -13.95 -12.61 3.86
CA PRO A 89 -14.51 -12.17 2.58
C PRO A 89 -13.48 -11.41 1.74
N MET A 90 -12.60 -10.62 2.36
CA MET A 90 -11.54 -9.90 1.65
C MET A 90 -10.55 -10.87 0.98
N PHE A 91 -10.05 -11.87 1.69
CA PHE A 91 -9.17 -12.89 1.11
C PHE A 91 -9.85 -13.62 -0.06
N TRP A 92 -11.11 -14.00 0.12
CA TRP A 92 -11.91 -14.63 -0.92
C TRP A 92 -12.03 -13.74 -2.17
N ILE A 93 -12.42 -12.48 -1.98
CA ILE A 93 -12.57 -11.49 -3.06
C ILE A 93 -11.26 -11.32 -3.83
N CYS A 94 -10.17 -11.01 -3.14
CA CYS A 94 -8.86 -10.81 -3.76
C CYS A 94 -8.38 -12.06 -4.52
N THR A 95 -8.58 -13.24 -3.95
CA THR A 95 -8.13 -14.52 -4.56
C THR A 95 -8.94 -14.87 -5.80
N VAL A 96 -10.27 -14.74 -5.73
CA VAL A 96 -11.16 -14.97 -6.89
C VAL A 96 -10.81 -13.98 -7.99
N HIS A 97 -10.65 -12.70 -7.65
CA HIS A 97 -10.34 -11.66 -8.60
C HIS A 97 -8.98 -11.90 -9.28
N ALA A 98 -7.93 -12.19 -8.51
CA ALA A 98 -6.62 -12.55 -9.07
C ALA A 98 -6.68 -13.81 -9.96
N THR A 99 -7.51 -14.79 -9.60
CA THR A 99 -7.72 -16.00 -10.41
C THR A 99 -8.36 -15.67 -11.76
N LEU A 100 -9.33 -14.75 -11.81
CA LEU A 100 -9.95 -14.31 -13.06
C LEU A 100 -8.92 -13.67 -14.01
N HIS A 101 -8.01 -12.84 -13.48
CA HIS A 101 -6.89 -12.28 -14.26
C HIS A 101 -5.94 -13.38 -14.75
N ASN A 102 -5.54 -14.30 -13.88
CA ASN A 102 -4.66 -15.43 -14.25
C ASN A 102 -5.26 -16.33 -15.33
N ILE A 103 -6.59 -16.49 -15.38
CA ILE A 103 -7.27 -17.22 -16.45
C ILE A 103 -7.10 -16.51 -17.79
N GLN A 104 -7.15 -15.17 -17.84
CA GLN A 104 -6.93 -14.43 -19.08
C GLN A 104 -5.48 -14.52 -19.55
N VAL A 105 -4.51 -14.47 -18.61
CA VAL A 105 -3.09 -14.70 -18.92
C VAL A 105 -2.88 -16.08 -19.55
N LYS A 106 -3.46 -17.13 -18.96
CA LYS A 106 -3.40 -18.50 -19.51
C LYS A 106 -4.07 -18.65 -20.89
N ARG A 107 -5.04 -17.77 -21.19
CA ARG A 107 -5.68 -17.68 -22.51
C ARG A 107 -4.88 -16.86 -23.52
N GLY A 108 -3.68 -16.41 -23.16
CA GLY A 108 -2.78 -15.64 -24.04
C GLY A 108 -3.20 -14.18 -24.22
N LYS A 109 -4.04 -13.62 -23.35
CA LYS A 109 -4.49 -12.22 -23.44
C LYS A 109 -3.67 -11.37 -22.48
N GLY A 110 -2.82 -10.47 -22.98
CA GLY A 110 -2.34 -9.33 -22.19
C GLY A 110 -1.54 -9.63 -20.92
N GLY A 111 -0.65 -10.63 -20.96
CA GLY A 111 0.01 -11.20 -19.76
C GLY A 111 0.52 -10.17 -18.73
N ALA A 112 1.37 -9.23 -19.17
CA ALA A 112 2.00 -8.26 -18.28
C ALA A 112 1.00 -7.29 -17.61
N ARG A 113 -0.04 -6.85 -18.33
CA ARG A 113 -1.03 -5.91 -17.78
C ARG A 113 -1.90 -6.59 -16.71
N HIS A 114 -2.29 -7.84 -16.94
CA HIS A 114 -2.99 -8.63 -15.91
C HIS A 114 -2.13 -8.92 -14.69
N GLU A 115 -0.83 -9.18 -14.88
CA GLU A 115 0.12 -9.39 -13.77
C GLU A 115 0.34 -8.14 -12.92
N ILE A 116 0.38 -6.95 -13.53
CA ILE A 116 0.43 -5.68 -12.81
C ILE A 116 -0.85 -5.49 -11.98
N VAL A 117 -2.02 -5.69 -12.59
CA VAL A 117 -3.30 -5.54 -11.87
C VAL A 117 -3.43 -6.52 -10.71
N ASN A 118 -2.92 -7.74 -10.86
CA ASN A 118 -2.84 -8.70 -9.76
C ASN A 118 -2.07 -8.17 -8.54
N GLN A 119 -1.03 -7.35 -8.74
CA GLN A 119 -0.29 -6.73 -7.63
C GLN A 119 -1.14 -5.66 -6.92
N ILE A 120 -1.94 -4.90 -7.67
CA ILE A 120 -2.90 -3.91 -7.14
C ILE A 120 -4.02 -4.62 -6.35
N ILE A 121 -4.56 -5.72 -6.88
CA ILE A 121 -5.61 -6.52 -6.23
C ILE A 121 -5.13 -7.16 -4.92
N ALA A 122 -3.84 -7.44 -4.79
CA ALA A 122 -3.25 -8.00 -3.57
C ALA A 122 -3.10 -6.96 -2.44
N LEU A 123 -3.09 -5.67 -2.76
CA LEU A 123 -2.84 -4.59 -1.80
C LEU A 123 -3.76 -4.59 -0.56
N PRO A 124 -5.09 -4.74 -0.68
CA PRO A 124 -5.96 -4.76 0.49
C PRO A 124 -5.63 -5.95 1.41
N LEU A 125 -5.24 -7.08 0.82
CA LEU A 125 -4.88 -8.27 1.57
C LEU A 125 -3.58 -8.08 2.36
N VAL A 126 -2.58 -7.43 1.75
CA VAL A 126 -1.33 -7.07 2.43
C VAL A 126 -1.62 -6.14 3.61
N TYR A 127 -2.38 -5.06 3.38
CA TYR A 127 -2.74 -4.10 4.43
C TYR A 127 -3.44 -4.74 5.61
N ALA A 128 -4.51 -5.48 5.37
CA ALA A 128 -5.26 -6.05 6.47
C ALA A 128 -4.47 -7.14 7.21
N THR A 129 -3.57 -7.86 6.54
CA THR A 129 -2.67 -8.83 7.20
C THR A 129 -1.68 -8.11 8.10
N MET A 130 -1.12 -6.99 7.64
CA MET A 130 -0.20 -6.17 8.44
C MET A 130 -0.91 -5.46 9.59
N ALA A 131 -2.08 -4.87 9.35
CA ALA A 131 -2.94 -4.27 10.36
C ALA A 131 -3.32 -5.30 11.44
N PHE A 132 -3.62 -6.54 11.04
CA PHE A 132 -3.86 -7.60 12.02
C PHE A 132 -2.61 -7.94 12.85
N GLY A 133 -1.42 -7.88 12.26
CA GLY A 133 -0.15 -7.97 12.98
C GLY A 133 0.03 -6.87 14.03
N SER A 134 -0.33 -5.62 13.69
CA SER A 134 -0.37 -4.49 14.62
C SER A 134 -1.36 -4.74 15.77
N VAL A 135 -2.60 -5.15 15.45
CA VAL A 135 -3.62 -5.51 16.46
C VAL A 135 -3.09 -6.56 17.43
N MET A 136 -2.43 -7.62 16.94
CA MET A 136 -1.87 -8.66 17.80
C MET A 136 -0.79 -8.12 18.75
N ALA A 137 0.11 -7.27 18.27
CA ALA A 137 1.16 -6.67 19.09
C ALA A 137 0.55 -5.79 20.20
N SER A 138 -0.37 -4.90 19.84
CA SER A 138 -0.95 -3.92 20.76
C SER A 138 -1.98 -4.51 21.72
N THR A 139 -2.78 -5.50 21.30
CA THR A 139 -3.67 -6.23 22.22
C THR A 139 -2.90 -7.09 23.21
N ASN A 140 -1.75 -7.67 22.82
CA ASN A 140 -0.90 -8.40 23.76
C ASN A 140 -0.30 -7.47 24.82
N ALA A 141 0.12 -6.27 24.39
CA ALA A 141 0.61 -5.23 25.27
C ALA A 141 -0.46 -4.78 26.28
N LEU A 142 -1.65 -4.40 25.80
CA LEU A 142 -2.77 -3.95 26.65
C LEU A 142 -3.16 -4.98 27.72
N ALA A 143 -3.11 -6.27 27.42
CA ALA A 143 -3.42 -7.32 28.38
C ALA A 143 -2.36 -7.49 29.48
N ASN A 144 -1.14 -7.00 29.27
CA ASN A 144 -0.03 -7.10 30.23
C ASN A 144 0.25 -5.79 30.98
N VAL A 145 -0.39 -4.67 30.60
CA VAL A 145 -0.31 -3.37 31.32
C VAL A 145 -0.66 -3.49 32.81
N GLY A 146 -1.50 -4.45 33.22
CA GLY A 146 -1.83 -4.67 34.63
C GLY A 146 -0.66 -5.16 35.49
N ASP A 147 0.37 -5.74 34.88
CA ASP A 147 1.52 -6.36 35.57
C ASP A 147 2.82 -5.56 35.43
N GLU A 148 2.87 -4.59 34.52
CA GLU A 148 4.08 -3.84 34.14
C GLU A 148 3.78 -2.33 33.98
N ASP A 149 4.84 -1.50 33.95
CA ASP A 149 4.68 -0.06 33.67
C ASP A 149 4.15 0.16 32.23
N PHE A 150 3.04 0.89 32.11
CA PHE A 150 2.39 1.17 30.82
C PHE A 150 3.37 1.78 29.81
N ALA A 151 4.23 2.71 30.26
CA ALA A 151 5.19 3.37 29.37
C ALA A 151 6.22 2.36 28.82
N ALA A 152 6.71 1.44 29.64
CA ALA A 152 7.65 0.40 29.22
C ALA A 152 6.99 -0.62 28.26
N VAL A 153 5.74 -1.02 28.54
CA VAL A 153 4.97 -1.93 27.67
C VAL A 153 4.68 -1.28 26.31
N ALA A 154 4.22 -0.04 26.31
CA ALA A 154 3.92 0.72 25.10
C ALA A 154 5.17 0.96 24.24
N ALA A 155 6.30 1.27 24.89
CA ALA A 155 7.59 1.43 24.24
C ALA A 155 7.98 0.20 23.39
N VAL A 156 7.70 -1.02 23.84
CA VAL A 156 8.08 -2.22 23.07
C VAL A 156 7.04 -2.59 22.00
N ALA A 157 5.77 -2.32 22.27
CA ALA A 157 4.67 -2.80 21.44
C ALA A 157 4.35 -1.90 20.24
N LEU A 158 4.35 -0.58 20.43
CA LEU A 158 4.05 0.38 19.35
C LEU A 158 5.03 0.26 18.16
N PRO A 159 6.36 0.17 18.37
CA PRO A 159 7.29 -0.05 17.25
C PRO A 159 6.94 -1.30 16.44
N LYS A 160 6.62 -2.40 17.12
CA LYS A 160 6.31 -3.67 16.45
C LYS A 160 5.03 -3.57 15.64
N ALA A 161 4.04 -2.82 16.14
CA ALA A 161 2.80 -2.55 15.43
C ALA A 161 3.06 -1.71 14.18
N GLU A 162 3.79 -0.61 14.31
CA GLU A 162 4.10 0.30 13.20
C GLU A 162 4.94 -0.33 12.11
N ILE A 163 5.93 -1.16 12.47
CA ILE A 163 6.72 -1.92 11.49
C ILE A 163 5.81 -2.74 10.55
N CYS A 164 4.68 -3.24 11.05
CA CYS A 164 3.71 -3.93 10.20
C CYS A 164 3.09 -2.95 9.20
N LEU A 165 2.63 -1.79 9.65
CA LEU A 165 2.02 -0.76 8.81
C LEU A 165 3.01 -0.20 7.78
N TRP A 166 4.24 0.14 8.18
CA TRP A 166 5.30 0.60 7.28
C TRP A 166 5.68 -0.45 6.23
N THR A 167 5.63 -1.74 6.58
CA THR A 167 5.82 -2.81 5.61
C THR A 167 4.66 -2.87 4.59
N ALA A 168 3.44 -2.56 5.02
CA ALA A 168 2.30 -2.40 4.12
C ALA A 168 2.49 -1.17 3.21
N ASP A 169 2.97 -0.04 3.75
CA ASP A 169 3.25 1.20 3.00
C ASP A 169 4.32 0.98 1.93
N LEU A 170 5.35 0.18 2.22
CA LEU A 170 6.33 -0.23 1.21
C LEU A 170 5.68 -1.00 0.05
N TYR A 171 4.76 -1.93 0.34
CA TYR A 171 4.03 -2.65 -0.69
C TYR A 171 3.07 -1.72 -1.45
N MET A 172 2.41 -0.78 -0.77
CA MET A 172 1.55 0.24 -1.37
C MET A 172 2.31 1.08 -2.36
N ALA A 173 3.45 1.62 -1.94
CA ALA A 173 4.34 2.42 -2.77
C ALA A 173 4.71 1.69 -4.06
N PHE A 174 5.07 0.42 -3.94
CA PHE A 174 5.37 -0.42 -5.10
C PHE A 174 4.15 -0.64 -6.01
N ALA A 175 2.99 -1.01 -5.45
CA ALA A 175 1.77 -1.21 -6.23
C ALA A 175 1.27 0.08 -6.91
N LEU A 176 1.43 1.22 -6.24
CA LEU A 176 1.08 2.54 -6.73
C LEU A 176 1.98 2.98 -7.89
N TYR A 177 3.27 2.67 -7.80
CA TYR A 177 4.19 2.86 -8.91
C TYR A 177 3.75 2.07 -10.15
N GLN A 178 3.39 0.80 -9.95
CA GLN A 178 2.91 -0.08 -11.02
C GLN A 178 1.57 0.39 -11.60
N TYR A 179 0.65 0.83 -10.73
CA TYR A 179 -0.57 1.49 -11.14
C TYR A 179 -0.26 2.68 -12.05
N GLY A 180 0.60 3.59 -11.60
CA GLY A 180 0.90 4.82 -12.34
C GLY A 180 1.40 4.51 -13.74
N SER A 181 2.33 3.57 -13.85
CA SER A 181 2.82 3.07 -15.15
C SER A 181 1.68 2.52 -16.02
N LEU A 182 0.80 1.70 -15.45
CA LEU A 182 -0.33 1.10 -16.17
C LEU A 182 -1.35 2.14 -16.63
N LEU A 183 -1.67 3.12 -15.78
CA LEU A 183 -2.59 4.20 -16.12
C LEU A 183 -2.07 4.97 -17.34
N PHE A 184 -0.79 5.36 -17.34
CA PHE A 184 -0.19 6.05 -18.48
C PHE A 184 -0.19 5.19 -19.75
N ASP A 185 0.12 3.90 -19.63
CA ASP A 185 0.07 2.96 -20.75
C ASP A 185 -1.35 2.86 -21.37
N ILE A 186 -2.40 2.75 -20.54
CA ILE A 186 -3.80 2.75 -20.98
C ILE A 186 -4.17 4.04 -21.73
N MET A 187 -3.67 5.16 -21.24
CA MET A 187 -3.98 6.48 -21.80
C MET A 187 -3.32 6.68 -23.16
N THR A 188 -2.10 6.19 -23.37
CA THR A 188 -1.35 6.40 -24.61
C THR A 188 -1.55 5.30 -25.67
N SER A 189 -1.74 4.04 -25.28
CA SER A 189 -1.64 2.91 -26.22
C SER A 189 -2.70 2.92 -27.33
N LYS A 190 -3.90 3.42 -27.05
CA LYS A 190 -4.98 3.50 -28.06
C LYS A 190 -4.84 4.72 -28.96
N LEU A 191 -4.42 5.86 -28.41
CA LEU A 191 -4.20 7.10 -29.18
C LEU A 191 -3.11 6.93 -30.22
N GLN A 192 -2.02 6.26 -29.85
CA GLN A 192 -0.91 5.97 -30.78
C GLN A 192 -1.33 4.99 -31.89
N LYS A 193 -2.25 4.07 -31.59
CA LYS A 193 -2.85 3.18 -32.59
C LYS A 193 -3.77 3.94 -33.55
N ASP A 194 -4.57 4.87 -33.02
CA ASP A 194 -5.45 5.71 -33.84
C ASP A 194 -4.65 6.71 -34.69
N GLU A 195 -3.51 7.20 -34.19
CA GLU A 195 -2.55 8.04 -34.93
C GLU A 195 -1.93 7.28 -36.11
N THR A 196 -1.52 6.03 -35.88
CA THR A 196 -0.89 5.18 -36.92
C THR A 196 -1.90 4.57 -37.89
N ALA A 197 -3.17 4.43 -37.50
CA ALA A 197 -4.23 3.90 -38.36
C ALA A 197 -4.64 4.83 -39.52
N GLY A 198 -4.04 6.02 -39.65
CA GLY A 198 -4.16 6.85 -40.85
C GLY A 198 -5.52 7.54 -41.02
N GLY A 199 -6.10 8.03 -39.92
CA GLY A 199 -7.34 8.82 -39.95
C GLY A 199 -7.21 10.13 -40.76
N THR A 200 -8.33 10.81 -41.01
CA THR A 200 -8.35 12.12 -41.67
C THR A 200 -7.44 13.12 -40.96
N SER A 201 -6.90 14.12 -41.68
CA SER A 201 -5.96 15.11 -41.14
C SER A 201 -6.43 15.81 -39.85
N GLU A 202 -7.74 16.00 -39.69
CA GLU A 202 -8.32 16.57 -38.46
C GLU A 202 -8.30 15.58 -37.29
N VAL A 203 -8.60 14.30 -37.53
CA VAL A 203 -8.55 13.25 -36.50
C VAL A 203 -7.12 13.06 -35.99
N ALA A 204 -6.14 13.07 -36.90
CA ALA A 204 -4.72 13.00 -36.53
C ALA A 204 -4.28 14.21 -35.68
N ALA A 205 -4.72 15.42 -36.01
CA ALA A 205 -4.41 16.63 -35.25
C ALA A 205 -5.04 16.61 -33.83
N VAL A 206 -6.29 16.14 -33.72
CA VAL A 206 -6.97 15.96 -32.42
C VAL A 206 -6.25 14.91 -31.57
N VAL A 207 -5.89 13.76 -32.15
CA VAL A 207 -5.14 12.70 -31.46
C VAL A 207 -3.78 13.20 -30.97
N HIS A 208 -3.05 13.95 -31.81
CA HIS A 208 -1.77 14.54 -31.41
C HIS A 208 -1.92 15.53 -30.25
N LEU A 209 -2.97 16.35 -30.23
CA LEU A 209 -3.25 17.27 -29.13
C LEU A 209 -3.60 16.52 -27.83
N GLN A 210 -4.35 15.43 -27.94
CA GLN A 210 -4.68 14.55 -26.81
C GLN A 210 -3.44 13.87 -26.22
N ILE A 211 -2.54 13.36 -27.08
CA ILE A 211 -1.26 12.79 -26.64
C ILE A 211 -0.42 13.87 -25.94
N GLY A 212 -0.30 15.06 -26.54
CA GLY A 212 0.44 16.17 -25.93
C GLY A 212 -0.11 16.61 -24.57
N ALA A 213 -1.43 16.61 -24.39
CA ALA A 213 -2.05 16.90 -23.10
C ALA A 213 -1.74 15.83 -22.04
N ILE A 214 -1.84 14.55 -22.39
CA ILE A 214 -1.50 13.43 -21.50
C ILE A 214 -0.02 13.45 -21.13
N GLU A 215 0.85 13.69 -22.10
CA GLU A 215 2.29 13.82 -21.89
C GLU A 215 2.64 15.03 -21.03
N GLY A 216 1.88 16.13 -21.13
CA GLY A 216 2.05 17.31 -20.27
C GLY A 216 1.73 17.05 -18.79
N VAL A 217 0.73 16.21 -18.50
CA VAL A 217 0.34 15.88 -17.11
C VAL A 217 1.19 14.75 -16.52
N ARG A 218 1.78 13.90 -17.36
CA ARG A 218 2.55 12.72 -16.94
C ARG A 218 3.68 13.01 -15.94
N PRO A 219 4.55 14.02 -16.13
CA PRO A 219 5.62 14.33 -15.18
C PRO A 219 5.11 14.63 -13.77
N PHE A 220 3.98 15.33 -13.64
CA PHE A 220 3.40 15.70 -12.34
C PHE A 220 2.93 14.48 -11.57
N ALA A 221 2.21 13.57 -12.24
CA ALA A 221 1.75 12.34 -11.61
C ALA A 221 2.89 11.40 -11.22
N VAL A 222 3.86 11.25 -12.12
CA VAL A 222 5.05 10.43 -11.87
C VAL A 222 5.86 11.02 -10.71
N LEU A 223 5.93 12.34 -10.57
CA LEU A 223 6.58 12.99 -9.44
C LEU A 223 5.88 12.63 -8.13
N GLY A 224 4.55 12.75 -8.06
CA GLY A 224 3.77 12.37 -6.86
C GLY A 224 4.04 10.92 -6.44
N PHE A 225 3.93 9.97 -7.38
CA PHE A 225 4.21 8.55 -7.12
C PHE A 225 5.66 8.29 -6.70
N ARG A 226 6.64 8.99 -7.29
CA ARG A 226 8.06 8.83 -6.94
C ARG A 226 8.36 9.35 -5.56
N VAL A 227 7.84 10.52 -5.19
CA VAL A 227 8.05 11.10 -3.86
C VAL A 227 7.49 10.15 -2.81
N PHE A 228 6.25 9.66 -3.00
CA PHE A 228 5.65 8.66 -2.12
C PHE A 228 6.50 7.39 -2.01
N PHE A 229 6.94 6.85 -3.15
CA PHE A 229 7.77 5.65 -3.19
C PHE A 229 9.09 5.81 -2.43
N LEU A 230 9.77 6.95 -2.59
CA LEU A 230 11.03 7.23 -1.92
C LEU A 230 10.84 7.39 -0.40
N VAL A 231 9.75 8.01 0.05
CA VAL A 231 9.45 8.15 1.49
C VAL A 231 9.23 6.78 2.12
N CYS A 232 8.38 5.92 1.53
CA CYS A 232 8.11 4.59 2.08
C CYS A 232 9.36 3.69 2.07
N ILE A 233 10.25 3.81 1.06
CA ILE A 233 11.53 3.10 1.10
C ILE A 233 12.42 3.60 2.24
N ALA A 234 12.56 4.92 2.38
CA ALA A 234 13.42 5.51 3.39
C ALA A 234 12.94 5.13 4.80
N GLU A 235 11.62 5.17 5.04
CA GLU A 235 10.99 4.71 6.26
C GLU A 235 11.26 3.23 6.50
N ALA A 236 10.99 2.36 5.52
CA ALA A 236 11.19 0.92 5.67
C ALA A 236 12.67 0.53 5.89
N CYS A 237 13.60 1.23 5.23
CA CYS A 237 15.05 1.09 5.48
C CYS A 237 15.42 1.53 6.90
N TRP A 238 14.81 2.61 7.39
CA TRP A 238 15.01 3.08 8.76
C TRP A 238 14.51 2.07 9.79
N SER A 239 13.31 1.52 9.60
CA SER A 239 12.75 0.47 10.48
C SER A 239 13.67 -0.75 10.53
N PHE A 240 14.19 -1.18 9.38
CA PHE A 240 15.13 -2.29 9.29
C PHE A 240 16.45 -2.00 10.03
N PHE A 241 17.03 -0.80 9.82
CA PHE A 241 18.24 -0.38 10.50
C PHE A 241 18.06 -0.44 12.03
N ILE A 242 16.95 0.08 12.54
CA ILE A 242 16.70 0.09 13.97
C ILE A 242 16.50 -1.32 14.53
N LEU A 243 15.73 -2.17 13.84
CA LEU A 243 15.46 -3.54 14.31
C LEU A 243 16.68 -4.45 14.36
N PHE A 244 17.62 -4.29 13.42
CA PHE A 244 18.71 -5.25 13.23
C PHE A 244 20.10 -4.69 13.55
N LEU A 245 20.29 -3.37 13.49
CA LEU A 245 21.62 -2.74 13.57
C LEU A 245 21.77 -1.81 14.77
N ALA A 246 20.68 -1.25 15.32
CA ALA A 246 20.75 -0.25 16.39
C ALA A 246 20.89 -0.82 17.82
N GLY A 247 20.77 -2.15 18.01
CA GLY A 247 20.99 -2.79 19.32
C GLY A 247 19.93 -2.42 20.37
N ASP A 248 20.36 -2.14 21.61
CA ASP A 248 19.49 -1.81 22.77
C ASP A 248 18.97 -0.35 22.76
N THR A 249 18.81 0.28 21.59
CA THR A 249 18.16 1.59 21.50
C THR A 249 16.73 1.52 22.04
N THR A 250 16.40 2.42 22.96
CA THR A 250 15.07 2.46 23.60
C THR A 250 14.02 2.98 22.62
N ALA A 251 12.74 2.64 22.84
CA ALA A 251 11.66 3.13 21.98
C ALA A 251 11.51 4.67 21.99
N THR A 252 11.99 5.33 23.04
CA THR A 252 12.07 6.80 23.08
C THR A 252 13.11 7.35 22.09
N ASP A 253 14.17 6.60 21.81
CA ASP A 253 15.11 6.88 20.72
C ASP A 253 14.55 6.46 19.35
N PHE A 254 13.65 5.47 19.33
CA PHE A 254 12.93 4.98 18.13
C PHE A 254 11.97 6.03 17.57
N PHE A 255 11.20 6.69 18.44
CA PHE A 255 10.08 7.54 18.01
C PHE A 255 10.42 9.01 17.83
N GLY A 256 11.16 9.60 18.76
CA GLY A 256 11.32 11.06 18.83
C GLY A 256 11.91 11.73 17.58
N PRO A 257 12.86 11.12 16.85
CA PRO A 257 13.36 11.71 15.60
C PRO A 257 12.60 11.26 14.35
N VAL A 258 12.03 10.06 14.36
CA VAL A 258 11.51 9.36 13.17
C VAL A 258 10.11 9.83 12.84
N SER A 259 9.24 9.87 13.84
CA SER A 259 7.86 10.32 13.67
C SER A 259 7.80 11.79 13.21
N HIS A 260 8.69 12.63 13.74
CA HIS A 260 8.76 14.05 13.39
C HIS A 260 9.23 14.33 11.95
N VAL A 261 9.85 13.36 11.27
CA VAL A 261 10.36 13.53 9.90
C VAL A 261 9.51 12.75 8.89
N PHE A 262 9.27 11.47 9.14
CA PHE A 262 8.60 10.60 8.18
C PHE A 262 7.10 10.83 8.11
N PHE A 263 6.40 11.10 9.22
CA PHE A 263 4.96 11.40 9.14
C PHE A 263 4.68 12.64 8.29
N PRO A 264 5.29 13.83 8.54
CA PRO A 264 5.03 15.00 7.69
C PRO A 264 5.45 14.78 6.23
N ALA A 265 6.59 14.13 5.98
CA ALA A 265 7.05 13.84 4.63
C ALA A 265 6.09 12.88 3.90
N GLY A 266 5.63 11.84 4.58
CA GLY A 266 4.65 10.87 4.09
C GLY A 266 3.30 11.53 3.81
N THR A 267 2.80 12.38 4.70
CA THR A 267 1.56 13.14 4.48
C THR A 267 1.67 14.04 3.24
N ILE A 268 2.77 14.79 3.10
CA ILE A 268 2.99 15.64 1.92
C ILE A 268 3.06 14.79 0.64
N ALA A 269 3.74 13.64 0.70
CA ALA A 269 3.81 12.72 -0.42
C ALA A 269 2.44 12.14 -0.79
N SER A 270 1.64 11.74 0.19
CA SER A 270 0.25 11.29 0.00
C SER A 270 -0.60 12.36 -0.65
N LEU A 271 -0.54 13.61 -0.16
CA LEU A 271 -1.27 14.74 -0.73
C LEU A 271 -0.82 15.04 -2.17
N ALA A 272 0.47 14.91 -2.48
CA ALA A 272 0.98 15.08 -3.84
C ALA A 272 0.42 14.02 -4.80
N VAL A 273 0.29 12.76 -4.36
CA VAL A 273 -0.35 11.70 -5.14
C VAL A 273 -1.84 11.98 -5.33
N ILE A 274 -2.55 12.34 -4.25
CA ILE A 274 -3.98 12.66 -4.30
C ILE A 274 -4.24 13.81 -5.26
N TYR A 275 -3.48 14.90 -5.15
CA TYR A 275 -3.54 16.04 -6.06
C TYR A 275 -3.27 15.65 -7.52
N SER A 276 -2.28 14.78 -7.73
CA SER A 276 -1.98 14.24 -9.06
C SER A 276 -3.17 13.49 -9.64
N MET A 277 -3.85 12.64 -8.86
CA MET A 277 -5.03 11.91 -9.32
C MET A 277 -6.18 12.85 -9.68
N TYR A 278 -6.45 13.85 -8.84
CA TYR A 278 -7.48 14.86 -9.13
C TYR A 278 -7.18 15.71 -10.38
N THR A 279 -5.91 15.87 -10.73
CA THR A 279 -5.51 16.60 -11.95
C THR A 279 -5.63 15.72 -13.20
N ILE A 280 -5.30 14.44 -13.10
CA ILE A 280 -5.35 13.49 -14.23
C ILE A 280 -6.80 13.18 -14.62
N VAL A 281 -7.68 12.92 -13.65
CA VAL A 281 -9.04 12.44 -13.90
C VAL A 281 -9.83 13.34 -14.87
N PRO A 282 -9.92 14.67 -14.70
CA PRO A 282 -10.65 15.55 -15.61
C PRO A 282 -10.02 15.63 -17.00
N VAL A 283 -8.68 15.70 -17.07
CA VAL A 283 -7.95 15.77 -18.34
C VAL A 283 -8.22 14.51 -19.15
N VAL A 284 -8.13 13.34 -18.51
CA VAL A 284 -8.28 12.06 -19.19
C VAL A 284 -9.73 11.76 -19.49
N HIS A 285 -10.68 12.04 -18.60
CA HIS A 285 -12.11 11.89 -18.93
C HIS A 285 -12.52 12.81 -20.09
N GLY A 286 -11.94 14.01 -20.18
CA GLY A 286 -12.18 14.93 -21.29
C GLY A 286 -11.75 14.37 -22.65
N PHE A 287 -10.69 13.55 -22.68
CA PHE A 287 -10.13 13.02 -23.93
C PHE A 287 -10.40 11.53 -24.18
N ARG A 288 -10.72 10.75 -23.14
CA ARG A 288 -10.86 9.29 -23.15
C ARG A 288 -12.05 8.83 -22.30
N PRO A 289 -13.29 9.20 -22.67
CA PRO A 289 -14.49 8.70 -22.00
C PRO A 289 -14.69 7.19 -22.20
N ASP A 290 -13.95 6.57 -23.12
CA ASP A 290 -14.00 5.14 -23.45
C ASP A 290 -13.27 4.25 -22.45
N VAL A 291 -12.49 4.81 -21.51
CA VAL A 291 -11.84 4.03 -20.45
C VAL A 291 -12.87 3.73 -19.36
N PRO A 292 -13.34 2.48 -19.22
CA PRO A 292 -14.35 2.14 -18.23
C PRO A 292 -13.81 2.35 -16.82
N ASN A 293 -14.67 2.89 -15.95
CA ASN A 293 -14.44 3.03 -14.51
C ASN A 293 -13.16 3.79 -14.13
N LEU A 294 -12.69 4.71 -14.97
CA LEU A 294 -11.47 5.50 -14.71
C LEU A 294 -11.55 6.29 -13.38
N SER A 295 -12.68 6.95 -13.10
CA SER A 295 -12.89 7.64 -11.81
C SER A 295 -12.72 6.69 -10.64
N LEU A 296 -13.38 5.53 -10.70
CA LEU A 296 -13.30 4.52 -9.64
C LEU A 296 -11.88 3.96 -9.48
N LYS A 297 -11.15 3.72 -10.58
CA LYS A 297 -9.74 3.33 -10.54
C LYS A 297 -8.89 4.40 -9.83
N CYS A 298 -9.17 5.69 -10.00
CA CYS A 298 -8.40 6.76 -9.35
C CYS A 298 -8.83 6.95 -7.90
N GLU A 299 -10.12 6.81 -7.60
CA GLU A 299 -10.67 6.83 -6.24
C GLU A 299 -10.07 5.72 -5.38
N THR A 300 -9.85 4.52 -5.92
CA THR A 300 -9.16 3.45 -5.17
C THR A 300 -7.74 3.84 -4.78
N ILE A 301 -7.01 4.62 -5.59
CA ILE A 301 -5.71 5.17 -5.17
C ILE A 301 -5.88 6.17 -4.05
N VAL A 302 -6.76 7.14 -4.22
CA VAL A 302 -6.95 8.20 -3.22
C VAL A 302 -7.30 7.58 -1.86
N PHE A 303 -8.17 6.57 -1.88
CA PHE A 303 -8.53 5.80 -0.72
C PHE A 303 -7.33 5.06 -0.11
N VAL A 304 -6.57 4.32 -0.92
CA VAL A 304 -5.35 3.61 -0.51
C VAL A 304 -4.32 4.55 0.12
N VAL A 305 -3.95 5.61 -0.58
CA VAL A 305 -2.90 6.55 -0.14
C VAL A 305 -3.31 7.34 1.11
N SER A 306 -4.61 7.42 1.40
CA SER A 306 -5.11 7.98 2.66
C SER A 306 -4.80 7.09 3.87
N PHE A 307 -4.69 5.76 3.70
CA PHE A 307 -4.36 4.81 4.77
C PHE A 307 -2.94 4.99 5.32
N ALA A 308 -1.97 5.34 4.47
CA ALA A 308 -0.56 5.30 4.83
C ALA A 308 -0.16 6.40 5.84
N PHE A 309 -0.49 7.66 5.56
CA PHE A 309 -0.03 8.79 6.39
C PHE A 309 -1.10 9.82 6.71
N ALA A 310 -2.18 9.91 5.93
CA ALA A 310 -3.12 11.01 6.06
C ALA A 310 -4.02 10.84 7.30
N GLN A 311 -4.49 9.62 7.55
CA GLN A 311 -5.40 9.34 8.67
C GLN A 311 -4.72 9.51 10.03
N GLU A 312 -3.52 8.96 10.20
CA GLU A 312 -2.77 9.04 11.46
C GLU A 312 -2.33 10.48 11.77
N TRP A 313 -1.84 11.20 10.76
CA TRP A 313 -1.44 12.60 10.91
C TRP A 313 -2.59 13.52 11.36
N VAL A 314 -3.82 13.28 10.88
CA VAL A 314 -4.99 14.06 11.33
C VAL A 314 -5.20 13.88 12.83
N VAL A 315 -5.03 12.67 13.36
CA VAL A 315 -5.17 12.39 14.79
C VAL A 315 -4.04 13.03 15.58
N ASP A 316 -2.81 12.94 15.11
CA ASP A 316 -1.66 13.58 15.77
C ASP A 316 -1.79 15.10 15.78
N MET A 317 -2.27 15.69 14.69
CA MET A 317 -2.58 17.12 14.62
C MET A 317 -3.67 17.49 15.64
N MET A 318 -4.71 16.66 15.80
CA MET A 318 -5.76 16.88 16.81
C MET A 318 -5.20 16.83 18.23
N LYS A 319 -4.33 15.85 18.55
CA LYS A 319 -3.66 15.76 19.84
C LYS A 319 -2.74 16.96 20.10
N GLY A 320 -1.99 17.39 19.09
CA GLY A 320 -1.15 18.58 19.15
C GLY A 320 -1.97 19.86 19.38
N LEU A 321 -3.09 20.02 18.68
CA LEU A 321 -4.01 21.13 18.89
C LEU A 321 -4.60 21.11 20.31
N TYR A 322 -5.03 19.95 20.80
CA TYR A 322 -5.56 19.79 22.15
C TYR A 322 -4.55 20.26 23.23
N GLN A 323 -3.26 19.97 23.05
CA GLN A 323 -2.20 20.43 23.94
C GLN A 323 -1.95 21.95 23.89
N LEU A 324 -2.32 22.62 22.81
CA LEU A 324 -2.18 24.08 22.63
C LEU A 324 -3.40 24.87 23.13
N LEU A 325 -4.52 24.21 23.39
CA LEU A 325 -5.75 24.86 23.86
C LEU A 325 -5.67 25.25 25.35
N SER A 326 -6.40 26.30 25.73
CA SER A 326 -6.67 26.61 27.14
C SER A 326 -7.57 25.55 27.76
N ALA A 327 -7.69 25.53 29.11
CA ALA A 327 -8.56 24.58 29.81
C ALA A 327 -10.02 24.60 29.30
N ASP A 328 -10.58 25.79 29.04
CA ASP A 328 -11.93 25.93 28.47
C ASP A 328 -12.01 25.33 27.05
N GLY A 329 -10.93 25.47 26.26
CA GLY A 329 -10.81 24.90 24.93
C GLY A 329 -10.71 23.38 24.96
N GLN A 330 -9.92 22.82 25.87
CA GLN A 330 -9.80 21.38 26.10
C GLN A 330 -11.15 20.78 26.52
N GLN A 331 -11.85 21.40 27.47
CA GLN A 331 -13.20 20.97 27.88
C GLN A 331 -14.20 21.01 26.72
N THR A 332 -14.12 22.05 25.87
CA THR A 332 -14.96 22.15 24.67
C THR A 332 -14.64 21.02 23.69
N MET A 333 -13.37 20.74 23.44
CA MET A 333 -12.93 19.67 22.53
C MET A 333 -13.32 18.28 23.04
N GLU A 334 -13.18 18.04 24.35
CA GLU A 334 -13.62 16.81 25.03
C GLU A 334 -15.13 16.61 24.98
N SER A 335 -15.92 17.68 24.95
CA SER A 335 -17.38 17.58 24.85
C SER A 335 -17.87 17.02 23.52
N ILE A 336 -17.02 17.05 22.48
CA ILE A 336 -17.33 16.48 21.16
C ILE A 336 -16.92 15.01 21.16
N PRO A 337 -17.85 14.03 21.09
CA PRO A 337 -17.55 12.64 21.43
C PRO A 337 -16.36 12.00 20.69
N VAL A 338 -16.33 12.11 19.35
CA VAL A 338 -15.28 11.50 18.54
C VAL A 338 -13.97 12.29 18.65
N ILE A 339 -14.06 13.62 18.61
CA ILE A 339 -12.89 14.51 18.65
C ILE A 339 -12.22 14.45 20.02
N GLY A 340 -13.02 14.52 21.08
CA GLY A 340 -12.58 14.38 22.47
C GLY A 340 -11.90 13.04 22.69
N TRP A 341 -12.54 11.93 22.30
CA TRP A 341 -11.93 10.60 22.43
C TRP A 341 -10.59 10.50 21.67
N LEU A 342 -10.52 10.94 20.41
CA LEU A 342 -9.28 10.92 19.62
C LEU A 342 -8.16 11.77 20.24
N SER A 343 -8.52 12.83 20.97
CA SER A 343 -7.55 13.76 21.59
C SER A 343 -6.96 13.20 22.88
N THR A 344 -7.69 12.31 23.57
CA THR A 344 -7.30 11.81 24.90
C THR A 344 -7.03 10.30 24.93
N VAL A 345 -7.24 9.58 23.83
CA VAL A 345 -7.07 8.12 23.78
C VAL A 345 -5.61 7.70 23.95
N ASP A 346 -5.40 6.64 24.75
CA ASP A 346 -4.09 6.02 24.93
C ASP A 346 -3.51 5.50 23.61
N PRO A 347 -2.21 5.66 23.35
CA PRO A 347 -1.59 5.26 22.08
C PRO A 347 -1.83 3.78 21.69
N LEU A 348 -1.74 2.86 22.66
CA LEU A 348 -2.00 1.42 22.41
C LEU A 348 -3.47 1.12 22.07
N VAL A 349 -4.40 1.83 22.71
CA VAL A 349 -5.84 1.69 22.41
C VAL A 349 -6.13 2.26 21.03
N PHE A 350 -5.55 3.42 20.72
CA PHE A 350 -5.66 4.05 19.42
C PHE A 350 -5.15 3.13 18.30
N ASP A 351 -3.95 2.57 18.44
CA ASP A 351 -3.35 1.67 17.44
C ASP A 351 -4.25 0.47 17.14
N VAL A 352 -4.81 -0.18 18.18
CA VAL A 352 -5.75 -1.30 17.98
C VAL A 352 -7.00 -0.85 17.22
N VAL A 353 -7.59 0.29 17.60
CA VAL A 353 -8.80 0.79 16.93
C VAL A 353 -8.50 1.18 15.49
N PHE A 354 -7.39 1.87 15.25
CA PHE A 354 -6.94 2.31 13.94
C PHE A 354 -6.69 1.12 13.01
N ALA A 355 -5.90 0.14 13.45
CA ALA A 355 -5.64 -1.06 12.68
C ALA A 355 -6.92 -1.89 12.42
N CYS A 356 -7.85 -1.93 13.38
CA CYS A 356 -9.16 -2.55 13.17
C CYS A 356 -9.99 -1.84 12.09
N ILE A 357 -9.94 -0.51 12.01
CA ILE A 357 -10.58 0.28 10.96
C ILE A 357 -9.90 -0.01 9.61
N LEU A 358 -8.57 0.00 9.54
CA LEU A 358 -7.82 -0.32 8.33
C LEU A 358 -8.17 -1.69 7.74
N MET A 359 -8.45 -2.69 8.58
CA MET A 359 -8.92 -4.00 8.12
C MET A 359 -10.28 -3.91 7.39
N TRP A 360 -11.22 -3.14 7.94
CA TRP A 360 -12.53 -2.90 7.30
C TRP A 360 -12.43 -2.06 6.03
N GLU A 361 -11.60 -1.02 6.05
CA GLU A 361 -11.35 -0.19 4.88
C GLU A 361 -10.65 -0.99 3.77
N SER A 362 -9.76 -1.93 4.13
CA SER A 362 -9.17 -2.88 3.18
C SER A 362 -10.22 -3.80 2.54
N LEU A 363 -11.22 -4.25 3.28
CA LEU A 363 -12.35 -4.98 2.69
C LEU A 363 -13.14 -4.10 1.71
N ALA A 364 -13.42 -2.85 2.07
CA ALA A 364 -14.11 -1.91 1.19
C ALA A 364 -13.31 -1.68 -0.11
N LEU A 365 -12.00 -1.52 0.00
CA LEU A 365 -11.09 -1.40 -1.13
C LEU A 365 -11.09 -2.66 -2.01
N ALA A 366 -11.10 -3.85 -1.42
CA ALA A 366 -11.19 -5.11 -2.17
C ALA A 366 -12.48 -5.19 -2.99
N ILE A 367 -13.61 -4.73 -2.42
CA ILE A 367 -14.90 -4.64 -3.12
C ILE A 367 -14.83 -3.61 -4.25
N MET A 368 -14.27 -2.42 -4.00
CA MET A 368 -14.09 -1.40 -5.04
C MET A 368 -13.23 -1.92 -6.20
N ASN A 369 -12.17 -2.68 -5.88
CA ASN A 369 -11.27 -3.26 -6.89
C ASN A 369 -11.97 -4.22 -7.85
N LEU A 370 -12.97 -4.99 -7.40
CA LEU A 370 -13.77 -5.86 -8.29
C LEU A 370 -14.41 -5.08 -9.45
N HIS A 371 -14.84 -3.85 -9.17
CA HIS A 371 -15.49 -2.98 -10.15
C HIS A 371 -14.49 -2.08 -10.89
N ALA A 372 -13.42 -1.65 -10.22
CA ALA A 372 -12.38 -0.82 -10.81
C ALA A 372 -11.57 -1.59 -11.85
N TRP A 373 -11.29 -2.88 -11.60
CA TRP A 373 -10.35 -3.68 -12.37
C TRP A 373 -10.93 -5.00 -12.91
N PRO A 374 -12.03 -5.02 -13.65
CA PRO A 374 -12.59 -6.26 -14.17
C PRO A 374 -11.62 -6.94 -15.14
N ALA A 375 -11.44 -8.27 -15.02
CA ALA A 375 -10.53 -9.02 -15.87
C ALA A 375 -10.92 -9.06 -17.37
N THR A 376 -12.09 -8.55 -17.73
CA THR A 376 -12.64 -8.59 -19.10
C THR A 376 -12.43 -7.31 -19.90
N GLU A 377 -11.75 -6.30 -19.35
CA GLU A 377 -11.57 -5.03 -20.08
C GLU A 377 -10.72 -5.22 -21.35
N SER A 378 -11.14 -4.60 -22.44
CA SER A 378 -10.54 -4.80 -23.76
C SER A 378 -9.10 -4.25 -23.88
N TRP A 379 -8.74 -3.29 -23.04
CA TRP A 379 -7.40 -2.71 -23.06
C TRP A 379 -6.33 -3.66 -22.51
N TYR A 380 -6.67 -4.76 -21.82
CA TYR A 380 -5.66 -5.76 -21.46
C TYR A 380 -5.04 -6.44 -22.69
N SER A 381 -5.83 -6.65 -23.75
CA SER A 381 -5.43 -7.43 -24.94
C SER A 381 -4.62 -6.67 -26.00
N VAL A 382 -4.13 -5.46 -25.72
CA VAL A 382 -3.22 -4.77 -26.64
C VAL A 382 -1.82 -5.37 -26.46
N ASP A 383 -1.39 -6.20 -27.40
CA ASP A 383 -0.19 -7.04 -27.28
C ASP A 383 1.14 -6.26 -27.27
N LYS A 384 2.15 -6.87 -26.63
CA LYS A 384 3.56 -6.40 -26.48
C LYS A 384 4.31 -6.13 -27.80
N VAL A 385 3.79 -6.54 -28.96
CA VAL A 385 4.49 -6.39 -30.26
C VAL A 385 4.69 -4.91 -30.63
N GLU A 386 3.83 -4.00 -30.13
CA GLU A 386 4.00 -2.55 -30.31
C GLU A 386 4.87 -1.88 -29.22
N ILE A 387 5.06 -2.53 -28.07
CA ILE A 387 5.83 -1.97 -26.94
C ILE A 387 7.34 -2.03 -27.20
N GLY A 388 7.82 -3.00 -27.99
CA GLY A 388 9.22 -3.09 -28.43
C GLY A 388 9.69 -1.87 -29.24
N HIS A 389 8.81 -1.29 -30.07
CA HIS A 389 9.07 -0.04 -30.79
C HIS A 389 8.80 1.22 -29.94
N GLN A 390 8.02 1.12 -28.86
CA GLN A 390 7.80 2.22 -27.91
C GLN A 390 8.93 2.40 -26.88
N LYS A 391 9.69 1.34 -26.55
CA LYS A 391 10.83 1.39 -25.61
C LYS A 391 11.92 2.39 -26.09
N GLU A 392 11.99 2.62 -27.39
CA GLU A 392 12.93 3.53 -28.05
C GLU A 392 12.46 5.01 -28.09
N LYS A 393 11.15 5.29 -27.85
CA LYS A 393 10.57 6.65 -27.96
C LYS A 393 10.04 7.26 -26.65
N THR A 394 9.70 6.46 -25.64
CA THR A 394 8.86 6.93 -24.51
C THR A 394 9.60 7.30 -23.22
N GLY A 395 10.92 7.12 -23.15
CA GLY A 395 11.79 7.63 -22.08
C GLY A 395 11.47 7.16 -20.64
N LEU A 396 10.57 6.20 -20.50
CA LEU A 396 10.22 5.53 -19.25
C LEU A 396 10.14 4.03 -19.58
N PRO A 397 11.14 3.22 -19.20
CA PRO A 397 11.00 1.79 -19.31
C PRO A 397 9.80 1.37 -18.45
N LEU A 398 8.95 0.48 -18.97
CA LEU A 398 8.24 -0.45 -18.10
C LEU A 398 9.33 -1.03 -17.21
N ILE A 399 9.23 -0.80 -15.90
CA ILE A 399 10.21 -1.32 -14.95
C ILE A 399 9.95 -2.82 -14.83
N ASP A 400 10.43 -3.54 -15.84
CA ASP A 400 10.50 -5.00 -15.85
C ASP A 400 11.48 -5.44 -14.74
N SER A 401 12.41 -4.57 -14.31
CA SER A 401 13.31 -4.80 -13.18
C SER A 401 13.76 -3.52 -12.45
N PHE A 402 14.06 -3.63 -11.15
CA PHE A 402 14.64 -2.55 -10.34
C PHE A 402 15.98 -2.02 -10.89
N ALA A 403 16.70 -2.81 -11.71
CA ALA A 403 17.89 -2.34 -12.42
C ALA A 403 17.57 -1.21 -13.42
N ASP A 404 16.41 -1.29 -14.10
CA ASP A 404 15.96 -0.25 -15.02
C ASP A 404 15.61 1.05 -14.27
N PHE A 405 15.10 0.95 -13.03
CA PHE A 405 14.87 2.09 -12.14
C PHE A 405 16.19 2.79 -11.77
N MET A 406 17.18 2.02 -11.32
CA MET A 406 18.49 2.53 -10.88
C MET A 406 19.29 3.13 -12.05
N ASN A 407 19.22 2.53 -13.24
CA ASN A 407 19.88 3.06 -14.44
C ASN A 407 19.25 4.38 -14.89
N LEU A 408 17.92 4.52 -14.85
CA LEU A 408 17.23 5.76 -15.19
C LEU A 408 17.51 6.89 -14.19
N ALA A 409 17.74 6.55 -12.91
CA ALA A 409 18.15 7.50 -11.88
C ALA A 409 19.60 7.99 -12.10
N SER A 410 20.47 7.13 -12.63
CA SER A 410 21.86 7.49 -12.94
C SER A 410 22.01 8.31 -14.23
N GLU A 411 21.17 8.07 -15.25
CA GLU A 411 21.24 8.77 -16.54
C GLU A 411 20.67 10.20 -16.52
N LYS A 412 19.93 10.59 -15.47
CA LYS A 412 19.29 11.91 -15.37
C LYS A 412 19.78 12.78 -14.21
N ALA A 413 20.81 12.37 -13.49
CA ALA A 413 21.49 13.26 -12.55
C ALA A 413 22.48 14.14 -13.34
N PRO A 414 22.25 15.46 -13.48
CA PRO A 414 23.32 16.33 -13.95
C PRO A 414 24.43 16.33 -12.89
N LEU A 415 25.65 16.03 -13.32
CA LEU A 415 26.86 16.43 -12.59
C LEU A 415 26.91 17.95 -12.44
#